data_AF-A0A1M6IXJ2-F1
#
_entry.id   AF-A0A1M6IXJ2-F1
#
_cell.length_a   1.000
_cell.length_b   1.000
_cell.length_c   1.000
_cell.angle_alpha   90.00
_cell.angle_beta   90.00
_cell.angle_gamma   90.00
#
_symmetry.space_group_name_H-M   'P 1'
#
loop_
_entity.id
_entity.type
_entity.pdbx_description
1 polymer ?
#
loop_
_entity_poly.entity_id
_entity_poly.type
_entity_poly.pdbx_seq_one_letter_code
_entity_poly.pdbx_strand_id
1 'polypeptide(L)'
;MLVTSSAFENGGFILKKYTGNGEDKSPPLQIKGVDSSAKSIAIIVDDPDVPIPFVTFTHWVVYNIPSNLTVIEEDIPREEMVKSLGGAL
;
A
#
# COMPACT_ATOMS: atom_id res chain seq x y z
N MET A 1 -4.59 -6.14 -14.11
CA MET A 1 -4.64 -5.73 -12.68
C MET A 1 -4.72 -4.21 -12.60
N LEU A 2 -5.45 -3.69 -11.62
CA LEU A 2 -5.62 -2.25 -11.35
C LEU A 2 -5.56 -2.02 -9.84
N VAL A 3 -4.88 -0.96 -9.42
CA VAL A 3 -4.82 -0.49 -8.03
C VAL A 3 -5.35 0.94 -7.98
N THR A 4 -6.26 1.22 -7.05
CA THR A 4 -6.91 2.52 -6.87
C THR A 4 -7.02 2.85 -5.38
N SER A 5 -7.21 4.12 -5.04
CA SER A 5 -7.52 4.55 -3.67
C SER A 5 -8.78 5.42 -3.68
N SER A 6 -9.61 5.31 -2.65
CA SER A 6 -10.71 6.26 -2.43
C SER A 6 -10.22 7.59 -1.85
N ALA A 7 -8.97 7.65 -1.40
CA ALA A 7 -8.37 8.85 -0.81
C ALA A 7 -7.83 9.86 -1.82
N PHE A 8 -7.41 9.39 -3.00
CA PHE A 8 -6.80 10.22 -4.03
C PHE A 8 -6.86 9.54 -5.40
N GLU A 9 -6.85 10.35 -6.45
CA GLU A 9 -6.74 9.89 -7.84
C GLU A 9 -5.28 9.64 -8.22
N ASN A 10 -5.05 8.88 -9.31
CA ASN A 10 -3.70 8.68 -9.84
C ASN A 10 -3.06 10.02 -10.25
N GLY A 11 -1.88 10.32 -9.70
CA GLY A 11 -1.20 11.62 -9.87
C GLY A 11 -1.84 12.78 -9.07
N GLY A 12 -2.88 12.50 -8.30
CA GLY A 12 -3.52 13.46 -7.40
C GLY A 12 -2.75 13.65 -6.09
N PHE A 13 -3.17 14.65 -5.32
CA PHE A 13 -2.58 14.91 -4.01
C PHE A 13 -2.97 13.85 -2.99
N ILE A 14 -1.98 13.33 -2.27
CA ILE A 14 -2.19 12.48 -1.10
C ILE A 14 -2.65 13.36 0.07
N LEU A 15 -3.80 13.04 0.67
CA LEU A 15 -4.34 13.80 1.80
C LEU A 15 -3.37 13.81 2.98
N LYS A 16 -3.29 14.94 3.69
CA LYS A 16 -2.34 15.16 4.80
C LYS A 16 -2.31 14.04 5.84
N LYS A 17 -3.46 13.42 6.15
CA LYS A 17 -3.55 12.32 7.13
C LYS A 17 -2.72 11.09 6.76
N TYR A 18 -2.42 10.89 5.48
CA TYR A 18 -1.60 9.78 4.96
C TYR A 18 -0.12 10.14 4.75
N THR A 19 0.32 11.26 5.30
CA THR A 19 1.70 11.73 5.16
C THR A 19 2.39 11.77 6.53
N GLY A 20 3.72 11.75 6.54
CA GLY A 20 4.52 11.95 7.76
C GLY A 20 4.33 13.32 8.44
N ASN A 21 3.64 14.28 7.79
CA ASN A 21 3.25 15.57 8.36
C ASN A 21 1.83 15.56 8.98
N GLY A 22 1.15 14.41 8.96
CA GLY A 22 -0.18 14.22 9.52
C GLY A 22 -0.22 13.05 10.48
N GLU A 23 -1.24 12.21 10.36
CA GLU A 23 -1.42 11.01 11.19
C GLU A 23 -0.56 9.83 10.71
N ASP A 24 0.10 9.96 9.56
CA ASP A 24 0.99 8.95 8.98
C ASP A 24 0.28 7.58 8.75
N LYS A 25 -1.01 7.62 8.40
CA LYS A 25 -1.80 6.43 8.09
C LYS A 25 -1.46 5.88 6.72
N SER A 26 -1.54 4.55 6.53
CA SER A 26 -1.56 4.00 5.17
C SER A 26 -2.87 4.38 4.47
N PRO A 27 -2.86 4.73 3.17
CA PRO A 27 -4.09 4.99 2.45
C PRO A 27 -4.87 3.70 2.17
N PRO A 28 -6.20 3.78 2.01
CA PRO A 28 -6.99 2.62 1.60
C PRO A 28 -6.68 2.28 0.14
N LEU A 29 -6.51 1.00 -0.18
CA LEU A 29 -6.26 0.52 -1.54
C LEU A 29 -7.34 -0.47 -1.97
N GLN A 30 -7.79 -0.32 -3.20
CA GLN A 30 -8.66 -1.26 -3.89
C GLN A 30 -7.88 -1.88 -5.04
N ILE A 31 -7.83 -3.21 -5.04
CA ILE A 31 -7.14 -4.04 -6.03
C ILE A 31 -8.19 -4.79 -6.85
N LYS A 32 -8.05 -4.76 -8.18
CA LYS A 32 -8.94 -5.45 -9.12
C LYS A 32 -8.16 -6.19 -10.20
N GLY A 33 -8.74 -7.28 -10.70
CA GLY A 33 -8.15 -8.05 -11.81
C GLY A 33 -6.82 -8.71 -11.45
N VAL A 34 -6.74 -9.28 -10.24
CA VAL A 34 -5.68 -10.21 -9.84
C VAL A 34 -5.93 -11.53 -10.58
N ASP A 35 -4.87 -12.11 -11.13
CA ASP A 35 -4.97 -13.36 -11.88
C ASP A 35 -5.39 -14.53 -10.97
N SER A 36 -6.26 -15.42 -11.44
CA SER A 36 -6.74 -16.57 -10.66
C SER A 36 -5.64 -17.56 -10.25
N SER A 37 -4.49 -17.55 -10.94
CA SER A 37 -3.33 -18.38 -10.60
C SER A 37 -2.43 -17.76 -9.53
N ALA A 38 -2.61 -16.46 -9.21
CA ALA A 38 -1.81 -15.76 -8.22
C ALA A 38 -1.97 -16.39 -6.83
N LYS A 39 -0.85 -16.59 -6.13
CA LYS A 39 -0.83 -17.18 -4.78
C LYS A 39 -0.92 -16.14 -3.68
N SER A 40 -0.33 -14.97 -3.92
CA SER A 40 -0.33 -13.84 -3.00
C SER A 40 -0.10 -12.54 -3.75
N ILE A 41 -0.30 -11.43 -3.04
CA ILE A 41 -0.03 -10.06 -3.48
C ILE A 41 1.06 -9.49 -2.57
N ALA A 42 1.87 -8.59 -3.14
CA ALA A 42 2.74 -7.70 -2.40
C ALA A 42 2.42 -6.24 -2.79
N ILE A 43 2.54 -5.32 -1.83
CA ILE A 43 2.44 -3.88 -2.04
C ILE A 43 3.78 -3.27 -1.67
N ILE A 44 4.31 -2.45 -2.57
CA ILE A 44 5.53 -1.67 -2.38
C ILE A 44 5.15 -0.22 -2.72
N VAL A 45 5.45 0.70 -1.82
CA VAL A 45 5.25 2.14 -2.00
C VAL A 45 6.61 2.81 -1.98
N ASP A 46 7.07 3.25 -3.13
CA ASP A 46 8.37 3.88 -3.34
C ASP A 46 8.22 5.37 -3.66
N ASP A 47 9.13 6.17 -3.11
CA ASP A 47 9.36 7.57 -3.49
C ASP A 47 10.72 7.68 -4.22
N PRO A 48 10.73 7.76 -5.56
CA PRO A 48 11.94 7.99 -6.34
C PRO A 48 12.36 9.47 -6.38
N ASP A 49 11.52 10.40 -5.89
CA ASP A 49 11.73 11.85 -5.93
C ASP A 49 12.33 12.38 -4.62
N VAL A 50 12.72 11.48 -3.71
CA VAL A 50 13.43 11.82 -2.47
C VAL A 50 14.67 12.68 -2.81
N PRO A 51 14.98 13.75 -2.04
CA PRO A 51 16.08 14.68 -2.36
C PRO A 51 17.48 14.11 -2.06
N ILE A 52 17.70 12.83 -2.38
CA ILE A 52 18.95 12.10 -2.24
C ILE A 52 19.28 11.49 -3.62
N PRO A 53 20.35 11.95 -4.30
CA PRO A 53 20.69 11.47 -5.63
C PRO A 53 20.88 9.94 -5.69
N PHE A 54 20.30 9.32 -6.70
CA PHE A 54 20.39 7.87 -6.98
C PHE A 54 19.80 6.96 -5.89
N VAL A 55 18.92 7.47 -5.03
CA VAL A 55 18.24 6.71 -3.98
C VAL A 55 16.74 6.72 -4.25
N THR A 56 16.09 5.58 -4.03
CA THR A 56 14.64 5.46 -3.92
C THR A 56 14.31 5.14 -2.47
N PHE A 57 13.37 5.87 -1.89
CA PHE A 57 12.94 5.64 -0.51
C PHE A 57 11.68 4.79 -0.49
N THR A 58 11.75 3.59 0.09
CA THR A 58 10.58 2.73 0.26
C THR A 58 9.83 3.11 1.53
N HIS A 59 8.61 3.63 1.38
CA HIS A 59 7.72 4.02 2.48
C HIS A 59 7.01 2.83 3.11
N TRP A 60 6.64 1.84 2.31
CA TRP A 60 5.87 0.70 2.78
C TRP A 60 6.15 -0.55 1.94
N VAL A 61 6.39 -1.67 2.63
CA VAL A 61 6.40 -3.01 2.06
C VAL A 61 5.46 -3.87 2.88
N VAL A 62 4.60 -4.63 2.20
CA VAL A 62 3.82 -5.71 2.80
C VAL A 62 3.66 -6.82 1.76
N TYR A 63 3.84 -8.07 2.15
CA TYR A 63 3.82 -9.23 1.26
C TYR A 63 3.10 -10.43 1.88
N ASN A 64 2.89 -11.48 1.09
CA ASN A 64 2.06 -12.63 1.44
C ASN A 64 0.58 -12.29 1.72
N ILE A 65 0.08 -11.17 1.17
CA ILE A 65 -1.34 -10.85 1.20
C ILE A 65 -2.10 -11.91 0.39
N PRO A 66 -3.21 -12.50 0.88
CA PRO A 66 -4.01 -13.44 0.11
C PRO A 66 -4.44 -12.87 -1.24
N SER A 67 -4.29 -13.64 -2.32
CA SER A 67 -4.58 -13.16 -3.68
C SER A 67 -6.05 -12.84 -3.96
N ASN A 68 -6.96 -13.31 -3.10
CA ASN A 68 -8.38 -12.99 -3.15
C ASN A 68 -8.77 -11.73 -2.36
N LEU A 69 -7.82 -11.10 -1.65
CA LEU A 69 -8.06 -9.85 -0.93
C LEU A 69 -8.09 -8.69 -1.93
N THR A 70 -9.23 -8.01 -2.00
CA THR A 70 -9.47 -6.94 -2.98
C THR A 70 -9.44 -5.55 -2.36
N VAL A 71 -9.51 -5.45 -1.03
CA VAL A 71 -9.53 -4.18 -0.29
C VAL A 71 -8.51 -4.25 0.83
N ILE A 72 -7.63 -3.26 0.88
CA ILE A 72 -6.72 -2.96 1.97
C ILE A 72 -7.27 -1.70 2.62
N GLU A 73 -7.68 -1.80 3.87
CA GLU A 73 -8.21 -0.65 4.62
C GLU A 73 -7.11 0.40 4.88
N GLU A 74 -7.53 1.61 5.22
CA GLU A 74 -6.58 2.60 5.71
C GLU A 74 -6.02 2.21 7.09
N ASP A 75 -4.91 2.82 7.47
CA ASP A 75 -4.31 2.66 8.81
C ASP A 75 -3.96 1.21 9.17
N ILE A 76 -3.29 0.52 8.22
CA ILE A 76 -2.79 -0.82 8.44
C ILE A 76 -1.77 -0.83 9.59
N PRO A 77 -1.90 -1.75 10.58
CA PRO A 77 -0.97 -1.85 11.69
C PRO A 77 0.49 -1.99 11.25
N ARG A 78 1.40 -1.29 11.95
CA ARG A 78 2.86 -1.37 11.75
C ARG A 78 3.46 -2.52 12.56
N GLU A 79 2.96 -3.72 12.31
CA GLU A 79 3.35 -4.94 12.99
C GLU A 79 4.07 -5.88 12.01
N GLU A 80 4.91 -6.79 12.52
CA GLU A 80 5.57 -7.81 11.69
C GLU A 80 4.57 -8.72 10.98
N MET A 81 3.37 -8.89 11.54
CA MET A 81 2.31 -9.70 10.94
C MET A 81 0.97 -8.98 11.04
N VAL A 82 0.36 -8.72 9.90
CA VAL A 82 -0.89 -7.97 9.79
C VAL A 82 -2.07 -8.93 9.64
N LYS A 83 -2.76 -9.20 10.75
CA LYS A 83 -3.92 -10.12 10.79
C LYS A 83 -5.06 -9.70 9.86
N SER A 84 -5.31 -8.40 9.74
CA SER A 84 -6.35 -7.86 8.85
C SER A 84 -6.06 -8.13 7.37
N LEU A 85 -4.80 -8.41 7.01
CA LEU A 85 -4.36 -8.77 5.67
C LEU A 85 -4.05 -10.27 5.54
N GLY A 86 -4.74 -11.11 6.32
CA GLY A 86 -4.59 -12.57 6.24
C GLY A 86 -3.27 -13.09 6.80
N GLY A 87 -2.63 -12.34 7.70
CA GLY A 87 -1.31 -12.69 8.24
C GLY A 87 -0.17 -12.33 7.28
N ALA A 88 -0.37 -11.33 6.43
CA ALA A 88 0.68 -10.72 5.63
C ALA A 88 1.82 -10.20 6.53
N LEU A 89 3.02 -10.11 5.96
CA LEU A 89 4.25 -9.67 6.62
C LEU A 89 4.71 -8.32 6.06
#